data_AF-A0A960FTK1-F1
#
_entry.id   AF-A0A960FTK1-F1
#
_cell.length_a   1.000
_cell.length_b   1.000
_cell.length_c   1.000
_cell.angle_alpha   90.00
_cell.angle_beta   90.00
_cell.angle_gamma   90.00
#
_symmetry.space_group_name_H-M   'P 1'
#
loop_
_entity.id
_entity.type
_entity.pdbx_description
1 polymer ?
#
loop_
_entity_poly.entity_id
_entity_poly.type
_entity_poly.pdbx_seq_one_letter_code
_entity_poly.pdbx_strand_id
1 'polypeptide(L)'
;DPANPYGAALPWPVSSGQTTGTGHRPGRKAGAIVVLVDGVLMMYVERGGRTLLTWSEEVDRLTPAAAALADAARRGSLGRMTVEKADGEQLLGAGSTPLREALQAAGFVATPKGLRLRTPGA
;
A
#
# COMPACT_ATOMS: atom_id res chain seq x y z
N ASP A 1 3.96 -6.70 -15.25
CA ASP A 1 3.89 -5.37 -15.87
C ASP A 1 5.27 -4.71 -15.80
N PRO A 2 5.85 -4.28 -16.94
CA PRO A 2 7.17 -3.65 -17.03
C PRO A 2 7.29 -2.24 -16.40
N ALA A 3 6.25 -1.65 -15.81
CA ALA A 3 6.33 -0.31 -15.22
C ALA A 3 7.01 -0.20 -13.84
N ASN A 4 7.39 -1.31 -13.19
CA ASN A 4 8.16 -1.28 -11.94
C ASN A 4 9.68 -1.39 -12.23
N PRO A 5 10.47 -0.30 -12.09
CA PRO A 5 11.92 -0.34 -12.32
C PRO A 5 12.68 -0.98 -11.15
N TYR A 6 12.07 -1.06 -9.97
CA TYR A 6 12.72 -1.49 -8.74
C TYR A 6 12.86 -3.01 -8.63
N GLY A 7 13.99 -3.46 -8.07
CA GLY A 7 14.33 -4.87 -7.98
C GLY A 7 14.68 -5.51 -9.33
N ALA A 8 14.96 -4.67 -10.34
CA ALA A 8 15.50 -5.07 -11.63
C ALA A 8 16.58 -4.07 -12.08
N ALA A 9 16.16 -2.90 -12.56
CA ALA A 9 17.06 -1.85 -13.05
C ALA A 9 17.49 -0.88 -11.94
N LEU A 10 16.63 -0.64 -10.95
CA LEU A 10 16.91 0.21 -9.80
C LEU A 10 16.90 -0.59 -8.48
N PRO A 11 17.76 -0.25 -7.51
CA PRO A 11 17.62 -0.76 -6.16
C PRO A 11 16.36 -0.21 -5.50
N TRP A 12 15.77 -0.98 -4.59
CA TRP A 12 14.65 -0.48 -3.78
C TRP A 12 15.13 0.64 -2.85
N PRO A 13 14.45 1.80 -2.80
CA PRO A 13 14.72 2.82 -1.80
C PRO A 13 14.37 2.32 -0.40
N VAL A 14 14.95 2.92 0.64
CA VAL A 14 14.64 2.59 2.04
C VAL A 14 13.23 3.08 2.38
N SER A 15 12.34 2.18 2.83
CA SER A 15 10.99 2.55 3.28
C SER A 15 11.01 3.13 4.70
N SER A 16 9.96 3.87 5.08
CA SER A 16 9.80 4.38 6.45
C SER A 16 9.80 3.23 7.46
N GLY A 17 9.09 2.13 7.18
CA GLY A 17 9.08 0.93 8.03
C GLY A 17 10.41 0.17 8.12
N GLN A 18 11.39 0.46 7.26
CA GLN A 18 12.70 -0.20 7.32
C GLN A 18 13.70 0.56 8.22
N THR A 19 13.49 1.85 8.47
CA THR A 19 14.33 2.61 9.41
C THR A 19 14.18 2.13 10.86
N THR A 20 13.08 1.45 11.18
CA THR A 20 12.82 0.85 12.49
C THR A 20 13.43 -0.55 12.66
N GLY A 21 14.11 -1.09 11.64
CA GLY A 21 14.93 -2.31 11.75
C GLY A 21 14.18 -3.64 11.70
N THR A 22 12.85 -3.65 11.65
CA THR A 22 12.01 -4.87 11.73
C THR A 22 11.10 -5.09 10.51
N GLY A 23 11.24 -4.26 9.46
CA GLY A 23 10.32 -4.23 8.32
C GLY A 23 10.50 -5.33 7.27
N HIS A 24 9.38 -5.78 6.70
CA HIS A 24 9.35 -6.54 5.45
C HIS A 24 10.06 -5.76 4.33
N ARG A 25 10.78 -6.44 3.44
CA ARG A 25 11.48 -5.79 2.31
C ARG A 25 10.70 -5.98 1.02
N PRO A 26 10.59 -4.94 0.17
CA PRO A 26 9.92 -5.08 -1.10
C PRO A 26 10.67 -6.06 -2.01
N GLY A 27 9.92 -6.83 -2.79
CA GLY A 27 10.47 -7.79 -3.74
C GLY A 27 9.69 -7.81 -5.05
N ARG A 28 10.42 -7.96 -6.16
CA ARG A 28 9.83 -8.09 -7.50
C ARG A 28 9.24 -9.49 -7.65
N LYS A 29 7.93 -9.62 -7.42
CA LYS A 29 7.19 -10.90 -7.42
C LYS A 29 5.86 -10.73 -8.17
N ALA A 30 5.41 -11.79 -8.82
CA ALA A 30 4.12 -11.78 -9.50
C ALA A 30 2.97 -11.54 -8.50
N GLY A 31 2.10 -10.58 -8.82
CA GLY A 31 0.97 -10.18 -7.98
C GLY A 31 1.29 -9.16 -6.89
N ALA A 32 2.55 -8.72 -6.75
CA ALA A 32 2.88 -7.54 -5.96
C ALA A 32 2.60 -6.25 -6.75
N ILE A 33 2.33 -5.17 -6.04
CA ILE A 33 1.95 -3.88 -6.62
C ILE A 33 2.97 -2.84 -6.19
N VAL A 34 3.31 -1.95 -7.12
CA VAL A 34 4.05 -0.74 -6.84
C VAL A 34 3.19 0.44 -7.27
N VAL A 35 3.05 1.41 -6.37
CA VAL A 35 2.37 2.67 -6.64
C VAL A 35 3.41 3.77 -6.71
N LEU A 36 3.47 4.41 -7.87
CA LEU A 36 4.27 5.60 -8.11
C LEU A 36 3.34 6.82 -8.17
N VAL A 37 3.73 7.92 -7.54
CA VAL A 37 3.10 9.24 -7.70
C VAL A 37 4.16 10.16 -8.28
N ASP A 38 3.88 10.72 -9.45
CA ASP A 38 4.83 11.56 -10.21
C ASP A 38 6.22 10.92 -10.39
N GLY A 39 6.25 9.60 -10.62
CA GLY A 39 7.48 8.82 -10.79
C GLY A 39 8.20 8.46 -9.49
N VAL A 40 7.70 8.89 -8.33
CA VAL A 40 8.27 8.59 -7.02
C VAL A 40 7.57 7.40 -6.38
N LEU A 41 8.34 6.45 -5.84
CA LEU A 41 7.81 5.31 -5.11
C LEU A 41 7.08 5.76 -3.84
N MET A 42 5.79 5.43 -3.74
CA MET A 42 4.96 5.78 -2.59
C MET A 42 4.50 4.57 -1.80
N MET A 43 4.10 3.49 -2.48
CA MET A 43 3.64 2.28 -1.83
C MET A 43 4.13 1.03 -2.54
N TYR A 44 4.45 0.01 -1.75
CA TYR A 44 4.60 -1.36 -2.20
C TYR A 44 3.54 -2.20 -1.48
N VAL A 45 2.82 -3.02 -2.22
CA VAL A 45 1.85 -3.94 -1.66
C VAL A 45 2.27 -5.34 -2.01
N GLU A 46 2.41 -6.17 -0.98
CA GLU A 46 2.71 -7.58 -1.16
C GLU A 46 1.60 -8.29 -1.92
N ARG A 47 1.96 -9.40 -2.56
CA ARG A 47 1.00 -10.30 -3.19
C ARG A 47 -0.13 -10.64 -2.20
N GLY A 48 -1.37 -10.44 -2.65
CA GLY A 48 -2.57 -10.71 -1.86
C GLY A 48 -3.06 -9.53 -1.01
N GLY A 49 -2.34 -8.39 -1.01
CA GLY A 49 -2.87 -7.13 -0.49
C GLY A 49 -2.84 -6.96 1.03
N ARG A 50 -2.30 -7.93 1.78
CA ARG A 50 -2.36 -7.96 3.25
C ARG A 50 -1.33 -7.07 3.94
N THR A 51 -0.15 -6.96 3.37
CA THR A 51 0.95 -6.14 3.90
C THR A 51 1.31 -5.08 2.87
N LEU A 52 1.55 -3.86 3.34
CA LEU A 52 2.11 -2.80 2.52
C LEU A 52 3.32 -2.14 3.19
N LEU A 53 4.12 -1.44 2.39
CA LEU A 53 5.19 -0.57 2.81
C LEU A 53 4.96 0.82 2.23
N THR A 54 5.35 1.86 2.97
CA THR A 54 5.28 3.25 2.55
C THR A 54 6.65 3.92 2.50
N TRP A 55 6.73 5.00 1.72
CA TRP A 55 7.93 5.86 1.62
C TRP A 55 7.64 7.30 2.06
N SER A 56 6.52 7.53 2.74
CA SER A 56 6.14 8.83 3.27
C SER A 56 5.20 8.66 4.46
N GLU A 57 5.27 9.60 5.39
CA GLU A 57 4.35 9.72 6.52
C GLU A 57 3.39 10.91 6.34
N GLU A 58 3.45 11.60 5.19
CA GLU A 58 2.64 12.77 4.91
C GLU A 58 1.31 12.39 4.24
N VAL A 59 0.19 12.78 4.83
CA VAL A 59 -1.16 12.44 4.32
C VAL A 59 -1.38 12.92 2.89
N ASP A 60 -0.87 14.11 2.53
CA ASP A 60 -1.02 14.69 1.20
C ASP A 60 -0.31 13.89 0.10
N ARG A 61 0.78 13.19 0.45
CA ARG A 61 1.49 12.30 -0.49
C ARG A 61 0.87 10.90 -0.51
N LEU A 62 0.36 10.43 0.62
CA LEU A 62 -0.27 9.12 0.74
C LEU A 62 -1.65 9.05 0.10
N THR A 63 -2.40 10.16 0.09
CA THR A 63 -3.74 10.26 -0.48
C THR A 63 -3.80 9.89 -1.97
N PRO A 64 -3.01 10.50 -2.88
CA PRO A 64 -3.03 10.12 -4.30
C PRO A 64 -2.55 8.67 -4.51
N ALA A 65 -1.60 8.18 -3.70
CA ALA A 65 -1.16 6.80 -3.77
C ALA A 65 -2.25 5.80 -3.35
N ALA A 66 -2.99 6.09 -2.28
CA ALA A 66 -4.13 5.29 -1.82
C ALA A 66 -5.27 5.28 -2.85
N ALA A 67 -5.54 6.42 -3.49
CA ALA A 67 -6.53 6.52 -4.56
C ALA A 67 -6.15 5.65 -5.77
N ALA A 68 -4.90 5.76 -6.24
CA ALA A 68 -4.39 4.94 -7.34
C ALA A 68 -4.45 3.44 -7.04
N LEU A 69 -4.12 3.05 -5.81
CA LEU A 69 -4.24 1.67 -5.33
C LEU A 69 -5.69 1.17 -5.34
N ALA A 70 -6.62 1.99 -4.84
CA ALA A 70 -8.04 1.67 -4.81
C ALA A 70 -8.62 1.53 -6.23
N ASP A 71 -8.21 2.40 -7.15
CA ASP A 71 -8.61 2.32 -8.56
C ASP A 71 -8.07 1.07 -9.25
N ALA A 72 -6.80 0.72 -9.02
CA ALA A 72 -6.24 -0.53 -9.53
C ALA A 72 -7.02 -1.75 -9.01
N ALA A 73 -7.37 -1.76 -7.72
CA ALA A 73 -8.15 -2.84 -7.12
C ALA A 73 -9.57 -2.92 -7.71
N ARG A 74 -10.24 -1.78 -7.89
CA ARG A 74 -11.58 -1.70 -8.49
C ARG A 74 -11.62 -2.19 -9.94
N ARG A 75 -10.57 -1.95 -10.72
CA ARG A 75 -10.42 -2.50 -12.09
C ARG A 75 -10.24 -4.02 -12.13
N GLY A 76 -10.31 -4.71 -10.99
CA GLY A 76 -10.22 -6.16 -10.89
C GLY A 76 -8.79 -6.70 -10.92
N SER A 77 -7.79 -5.84 -11.09
CA SER A 77 -6.39 -6.29 -11.20
C SER A 77 -5.83 -6.93 -9.92
N LEU A 78 -6.48 -6.70 -8.78
CA LEU A 78 -5.99 -7.11 -7.45
C LEU A 78 -6.97 -8.01 -6.67
N GLY A 79 -8.16 -8.26 -7.20
CA GLY A 79 -9.22 -8.98 -6.49
C GLY A 79 -9.68 -8.29 -5.20
N ARG A 80 -10.18 -9.07 -4.22
CA ARG A 80 -10.59 -8.54 -2.91
C ARG A 80 -9.35 -8.16 -2.10
N MET A 81 -9.19 -6.87 -1.80
CA MET A 81 -8.05 -6.34 -1.06
C MET A 81 -8.41 -6.03 0.40
N THR A 82 -7.63 -6.54 1.34
CA THR A 82 -7.69 -6.19 2.77
C THR A 82 -6.27 -6.00 3.29
N VAL A 83 -5.95 -4.77 3.71
CA VAL A 83 -4.65 -4.41 4.29
C VAL A 83 -4.73 -4.60 5.80
N GLU A 84 -3.85 -5.42 6.33
CA GLU A 84 -3.78 -5.74 7.76
C GLU A 84 -2.59 -5.05 8.42
N LYS A 85 -1.45 -4.98 7.70
CA LYS A 85 -0.20 -4.43 8.20
C LYS A 85 0.38 -3.40 7.24
N ALA A 86 1.02 -2.39 7.82
CA ALA A 86 1.81 -1.41 7.10
C ALA A 86 3.13 -1.20 7.83
N ASP A 87 4.25 -1.20 7.10
CA ASP A 87 5.54 -0.80 7.66
C ASP A 87 5.99 -1.63 8.88
N GLY A 88 5.57 -2.90 8.92
CA GLY A 88 5.84 -3.84 10.03
C GLY A 88 4.77 -3.85 11.12
N GLU A 89 3.94 -2.83 11.19
CA GLU A 89 2.95 -2.61 12.25
C GLU A 89 1.52 -2.98 11.84
N GLN A 90 0.67 -3.26 12.82
CA GLN A 90 -0.76 -3.47 12.58
C GLN A 90 -1.42 -2.16 12.13
N LEU A 91 -2.12 -2.21 11.01
CA LEU A 91 -2.80 -1.03 10.46
C LEU A 91 -3.98 -0.60 11.34
N LEU A 92 -4.60 -1.53 12.07
CA LEU A 92 -5.58 -1.24 13.11
C LEU A 92 -4.89 -1.27 14.48
N GLY A 93 -4.84 -0.11 15.14
CA GLY A 93 -4.14 0.11 16.41
C GLY A 93 -4.68 1.36 17.11
N ALA A 94 -4.02 1.80 18.18
CA ALA A 94 -4.43 2.98 18.94
C ALA A 94 -4.18 4.26 18.12
N GLY A 95 -5.25 4.89 17.63
CA GLY A 95 -5.21 6.16 16.93
C GLY A 95 -5.29 6.10 15.41
N SER A 96 -5.54 7.27 14.84
CA SER A 96 -5.48 7.50 13.39
C SER A 96 -4.03 7.70 12.96
N THR A 97 -3.70 7.26 11.75
CA THR A 97 -2.39 7.49 11.12
C THR A 97 -2.61 8.12 9.74
N PRO A 98 -1.65 8.89 9.21
CA PRO A 98 -1.75 9.48 7.86
C PRO A 98 -2.10 8.45 6.77
N LEU A 99 -1.52 7.25 6.86
CA LEU A 99 -1.84 6.13 5.97
C LEU A 99 -3.28 5.63 6.15
N ARG A 100 -3.75 5.47 7.39
CA ARG A 100 -5.13 5.04 7.69
C ARG A 100 -6.11 6.04 7.09
N GLU A 101 -5.87 7.34 7.28
CA GLU A 101 -6.69 8.43 6.76
C GLU A 101 -6.73 8.42 5.23
N ALA A 102 -5.58 8.32 4.58
CA ALA A 102 -5.49 8.23 3.12
C ALA A 102 -6.24 7.01 2.56
N LEU A 103 -6.09 5.83 3.17
CA LEU A 103 -6.81 4.62 2.75
C LEU A 103 -8.32 4.76 2.97
N GLN A 104 -8.75 5.35 4.09
CA GLN A 104 -10.16 5.59 4.36
C GLN A 104 -10.78 6.56 3.35
N ALA A 105 -10.08 7.65 3.03
CA ALA A 105 -10.47 8.60 1.99
C ALA A 105 -10.59 7.92 0.61
N ALA A 106 -9.75 6.92 0.32
CA ALA A 106 -9.81 6.12 -0.91
C ALA A 106 -10.94 5.06 -0.94
N GLY A 107 -11.72 4.95 0.14
CA GLY A 107 -12.87 4.05 0.26
C GLY A 107 -12.59 2.72 0.94
N PHE A 108 -11.42 2.56 1.59
CA PHE A 108 -11.19 1.43 2.47
C PHE A 108 -11.96 1.60 3.78
N VAL A 109 -12.46 0.50 4.33
CA VAL A 109 -13.23 0.48 5.58
C VAL A 109 -12.63 -0.48 6.57
N ALA A 110 -12.75 -0.14 7.86
CA ALA A 110 -12.33 -1.02 8.93
C ALA A 110 -13.16 -2.30 8.97
N THR A 111 -12.46 -3.41 9.19
CA THR A 111 -12.99 -4.74 9.48
C THR A 111 -12.18 -5.33 10.63
N PRO A 112 -12.62 -6.41 11.31
CA PRO A 112 -11.83 -7.02 12.37
C PRO A 112 -10.41 -7.47 11.94
N LYS A 113 -10.21 -7.72 10.63
CA LYS A 113 -8.92 -8.16 10.09
C LYS A 113 -8.02 -7.03 9.58
N GLY A 114 -8.56 -5.83 9.34
CA GLY A 114 -7.81 -4.77 8.65
C GLY A 114 -8.70 -3.78 7.90
N LEU A 115 -8.09 -2.93 7.09
CA LEU A 115 -8.78 -2.03 6.17
C LEU A 115 -9.07 -2.74 4.84
N ARG A 116 -10.35 -2.87 4.50
CA ARG A 116 -10.81 -3.55 3.29
C ARG A 116 -11.38 -2.56 2.29
N LEU A 117 -11.00 -2.68 1.02
CA LEU A 117 -11.63 -1.89 -0.03
C LEU A 117 -13.05 -2.40 -0.29
N ARG A 118 -14.04 -1.51 -0.22
CA ARG A 118 -15.38 -1.81 -0.71
C ARG A 118 -15.40 -1.69 -2.22
N THR A 119 -15.71 -2.79 -2.92
CA THR A 119 -16.16 -2.70 -4.30
C THR A 119 -17.63 -2.28 -4.26
N PRO A 120 -18.06 -1.23 -4.98
CA PRO A 120 -19.48 -0.98 -5.20
C PRO A 120 -20.11 -2.28 -5.70
N GLY A 121 -21.27 -2.66 -5.14
CA GLY A 121 -21.96 -3.86 -5.56
C GLY A 121 -22.18 -3.83 -7.08
N ALA A 122 -21.81 -4.92 -7.74
CA ALA A 122 -22.30 -5.24 -9.08
C ALA A 122 -23.80 -5.50 -9.03
#